data_AF-A0A5R2MWQ9-F1
#
_entry.id   AF-A0A5R2MWQ9-F1
#
_cell.length_a   1.000
_cell.length_b   1.000
_cell.length_c   1.000
_cell.angle_alpha   90.00
_cell.angle_beta   90.00
_cell.angle_gamma   90.00
#
_symmetry.space_group_name_H-M   'P 1'
#
loop_
_entity.id
_entity.type
_entity.pdbx_description
1 polymer ?
#
loop_
_entity_poly.entity_id
_entity_poly.type
_entity_poly.pdbx_seq_one_letter_code
_entity_poly.pdbx_strand_id
1 'polypeptide(L)'
;LTVAFQEIGSVSRELGGDAFRPRLVVSVPPSMAMGWLSQRLAGFVASHGAADISVRGDDDPVPFDRELIDIRLSYGPHYREHPTEDIARDAVYPVCAPKLAGMIKAGGEPLAG
;
A
#
# COMPACT_ATOMS: atom_id res chain seq x y z
N LEU A 1 6.39 -2.96 40.31
CA LEU A 1 5.97 -1.77 39.52
C LEU A 1 5.37 -2.12 38.14
N THR A 2 5.50 -3.36 37.66
CA THR A 2 5.05 -3.77 36.30
C THR A 2 3.58 -4.20 36.21
N VAL A 3 2.93 -4.51 37.34
CA VAL A 3 1.55 -5.00 37.40
C VAL A 3 0.52 -3.88 37.16
N ALA A 4 0.79 -2.67 37.65
CA ALA A 4 -0.11 -1.52 37.50
C ALA A 4 -0.30 -1.04 36.05
N PHE A 5 0.69 -1.26 35.16
CA PHE A 5 0.56 -0.92 33.75
C PHE A 5 -0.22 -1.96 32.93
N GLN A 6 -0.29 -3.21 33.41
CA GLN A 6 -1.06 -4.27 32.75
C GLN A 6 -2.57 -4.11 32.97
N GLU A 7 -3.00 -3.62 34.14
CA GLU A 7 -4.40 -3.29 34.43
C GLU A 7 -4.92 -2.10 33.60
N ILE A 8 -4.06 -1.11 33.31
CA ILE A 8 -4.43 0.01 32.42
C ILE A 8 -4.65 -0.49 30.97
N GLY A 9 -3.86 -1.49 30.54
CA GLY A 9 -4.02 -2.11 29.23
C GLY A 9 -5.30 -2.95 29.09
N SER A 10 -5.77 -3.61 30.16
CA SER A 10 -7.01 -4.40 30.12
C SER A 10 -8.27 -3.52 30.18
N VAL A 11 -8.26 -2.47 31.01
CA VAL A 11 -9.39 -1.53 31.13
C VAL A 11 -9.58 -0.71 29.83
N SER A 12 -8.50 -0.40 29.11
CA SER A 12 -8.58 0.30 27.81
C SER A 12 -9.24 -0.56 26.72
N ARG A 13 -9.13 -1.89 26.81
CA ARG A 13 -9.81 -2.82 25.88
C ARG A 13 -11.29 -2.98 26.20
N GLU A 14 -11.68 -2.85 27.46
CA GLU A 14 -13.05 -3.08 27.92
C GLU A 14 -13.95 -1.83 27.71
N LEU A 15 -13.37 -0.63 27.73
CA LEU A 15 -14.05 0.64 27.40
C LEU A 15 -14.09 0.96 25.90
N GLY A 16 -13.36 0.23 25.06
CA GLY A 16 -13.31 0.41 23.61
C GLY A 16 -14.47 -0.25 22.84
N GLY A 17 -15.46 -0.81 23.55
CA GLY A 17 -16.57 -1.57 22.95
C GLY A 17 -17.50 -0.78 22.03
N ASP A 18 -17.48 0.56 22.09
CA ASP A 18 -18.29 1.44 21.24
C ASP A 18 -17.56 2.74 20.86
N ALA A 19 -16.23 2.76 20.96
CA ALA A 19 -15.40 3.95 20.77
C ALA A 19 -14.98 4.13 19.30
N PHE A 20 -15.29 5.30 18.74
CA PHE A 20 -14.82 5.84 17.46
C PHE A 20 -13.53 5.17 16.96
N ARG A 21 -13.63 4.30 15.94
CA ARG A 21 -12.44 3.77 15.27
C ARG A 21 -11.87 4.89 14.41
N PRO A 22 -10.68 5.44 14.71
CA PRO A 22 -10.09 6.46 13.86
C PRO A 22 -9.89 5.87 12.45
N ARG A 23 -10.37 6.59 11.43
CA ARG A 23 -10.19 6.22 10.04
C ARG A 23 -8.72 6.36 9.64
N LEU A 24 -8.16 5.31 9.08
CA LEU A 24 -6.81 5.32 8.49
C LEU A 24 -6.89 5.75 7.03
N VAL A 25 -6.24 6.85 6.67
CA VAL A 25 -6.17 7.37 5.29
C VAL A 25 -4.89 6.90 4.63
N VAL A 26 -5.03 6.03 3.63
CA VAL A 26 -3.93 5.45 2.87
C VAL A 26 -3.93 6.01 1.45
N SER A 27 -2.88 6.77 1.11
CA SER A 27 -2.64 7.22 -0.26
C SER A 27 -1.78 6.20 -1.01
N VAL A 28 -2.10 5.94 -2.27
CA VAL A 28 -1.44 4.91 -3.09
C VAL A 28 -1.50 5.28 -4.59
N PRO A 29 -0.50 4.91 -5.41
CA PRO A 29 -0.60 5.02 -6.86
C PRO A 29 -1.80 4.24 -7.40
N PRO A 30 -2.57 4.77 -8.35
CA PRO A 30 -3.75 4.09 -8.89
C PRO A 30 -3.49 2.65 -9.38
N SER A 31 -2.32 2.41 -9.99
CA SER A 31 -1.89 1.08 -10.45
C SER A 31 -1.77 0.06 -9.31
N MET A 32 -1.32 0.49 -8.13
CA MET A 32 -1.13 -0.38 -6.98
C MET A 32 -2.44 -0.60 -6.21
N ALA A 33 -3.34 0.39 -6.18
CA ALA A 33 -4.66 0.28 -5.55
C ALA A 33 -5.52 -0.82 -6.18
N MET A 34 -5.58 -0.86 -7.51
CA MET A 34 -6.51 -1.71 -8.25
C MET A 34 -6.19 -3.21 -8.14
N GLY A 35 -4.91 -3.57 -7.97
CA GLY A 35 -4.48 -4.98 -7.94
C GLY A 35 -3.96 -5.43 -6.60
N TRP A 36 -2.82 -4.88 -6.17
CA TRP A 36 -2.02 -5.43 -5.09
C TRP A 36 -2.60 -5.14 -3.70
N LEU A 37 -3.08 -3.90 -3.48
CA LEU A 37 -3.52 -3.45 -2.17
C LEU A 37 -4.88 -4.02 -1.78
N SER A 38 -5.84 -4.07 -2.70
CA SER A 38 -7.21 -4.56 -2.44
C SER A 38 -7.22 -5.98 -1.85
N GLN A 39 -6.43 -6.90 -2.42
CA GLN A 39 -6.30 -8.27 -1.94
C GLN A 39 -5.66 -8.35 -0.55
N ARG A 40 -4.70 -7.47 -0.24
CA ARG A 40 -4.01 -7.45 1.06
C ARG A 40 -4.86 -6.85 2.16
N LEU A 41 -5.64 -5.81 1.86
CA LEU A 41 -6.58 -5.24 2.81
C LEU A 41 -7.64 -6.25 3.23
N ALA A 42 -8.14 -7.07 2.30
CA ALA A 42 -9.05 -8.16 2.65
C ALA A 42 -8.43 -9.14 3.65
N GLY A 43 -7.18 -9.57 3.41
CA GLY A 43 -6.44 -10.44 4.34
C GLY A 43 -6.15 -9.79 5.70
N PHE A 44 -5.83 -8.50 5.70
CA PHE A 44 -5.61 -7.72 6.92
C PHE A 44 -6.88 -7.64 7.77
N VAL A 45 -8.01 -7.26 7.17
CA VAL A 45 -9.30 -7.17 7.86
C VAL A 45 -9.75 -8.53 8.40
N ALA A 46 -9.52 -9.60 7.63
CA ALA A 46 -9.84 -10.95 8.09
C ALA A 46 -9.02 -11.41 9.31
N SER A 47 -7.78 -10.92 9.45
CA SER A 47 -6.86 -11.33 10.53
C SER A 47 -6.86 -10.40 11.75
N HIS A 48 -7.17 -9.12 11.57
CA HIS A 48 -7.08 -8.10 12.62
C HIS A 48 -8.44 -7.46 12.98
N GLY A 49 -9.52 -7.87 12.31
CA GLY A 49 -10.87 -7.33 12.49
C GLY A 49 -11.16 -6.13 11.59
N ALA A 50 -12.42 -5.67 11.60
CA ALA A 50 -12.85 -4.55 10.78
C ALA A 50 -12.13 -3.24 11.18
N ALA A 51 -11.50 -2.57 10.23
CA ALA A 51 -10.90 -1.26 10.39
C ALA A 51 -11.56 -0.28 9.41
N ASP A 52 -11.75 0.97 9.81
CA ASP A 52 -12.15 2.03 8.88
C ASP A 52 -10.91 2.50 8.11
N ILE A 53 -10.78 2.05 6.85
CA ILE A 53 -9.63 2.37 5.99
C ILE A 53 -10.15 3.09 4.75
N SER A 54 -9.67 4.31 4.54
CA SER A 54 -9.93 5.10 3.34
C SER A 54 -8.73 5.03 2.41
N VAL A 55 -8.88 4.33 1.28
CA VAL A 55 -7.86 4.24 0.25
C VAL A 55 -8.09 5.31 -0.81
N ARG A 56 -7.05 6.09 -1.11
CA ARG A 56 -7.07 7.15 -2.11
C ARG A 56 -6.02 6.91 -3.19
N GLY A 57 -6.42 7.07 -4.44
CA GLY A 57 -5.52 7.02 -5.60
C GLY A 57 -4.93 8.40 -5.88
N ASP A 58 -3.65 8.60 -5.60
CA ASP A 58 -2.97 9.89 -5.81
C ASP A 58 -1.61 9.67 -6.52
N ASP A 59 -1.16 10.67 -7.27
CA ASP A 59 0.17 10.70 -7.88
C ASP A 59 1.20 11.34 -6.94
N ASP A 60 2.47 10.96 -7.07
CA ASP A 60 3.55 11.54 -6.27
C ASP A 60 3.97 12.94 -6.78
N PRO A 61 4.32 13.89 -5.89
CA PRO A 61 4.28 13.81 -4.42
C PRO A 61 2.92 14.24 -3.83
N VAL A 62 2.57 13.70 -2.66
CA VAL A 62 1.36 14.07 -1.92
C VAL A 62 1.65 14.99 -0.72
N PRO A 63 0.78 15.98 -0.43
CA PRO A 63 0.93 16.84 0.74
C PRO A 63 0.24 16.24 1.97
N PHE A 64 0.97 15.41 2.73
CA PHE A 64 0.46 14.65 3.89
C PHE A 64 -0.39 15.49 4.87
N ASP A 65 0.16 16.61 5.35
CA ASP A 65 -0.50 17.46 6.35
C ASP A 65 -1.80 18.08 5.83
N ARG A 66 -1.79 18.54 4.57
CA ARG A 66 -2.94 19.20 3.95
C ARG A 66 -4.07 18.22 3.68
N GLU A 67 -3.72 16.99 3.35
CA GLU A 67 -4.66 15.96 2.92
C GLU A 67 -4.98 14.92 3.99
N LEU A 68 -4.42 15.09 5.20
CA LEU A 68 -4.61 14.21 6.34
C LEU A 68 -4.28 12.74 5.98
N ILE A 69 -3.17 12.55 5.27
CA ILE A 69 -2.71 11.22 4.86
C ILE A 69 -1.88 10.64 6.01
N ASP A 70 -2.25 9.45 6.48
CA ASP A 70 -1.51 8.76 7.52
C ASP A 70 -0.34 7.96 6.93
N ILE A 71 -0.58 7.29 5.78
CA ILE A 71 0.40 6.43 5.12
C ILE A 71 0.34 6.65 3.61
N ARG A 72 1.52 6.74 2.97
CA ARG A 72 1.68 6.73 1.52
C ARG A 72 2.41 5.46 1.10
N LEU A 73 1.83 4.72 0.15
CA LEU A 73 2.55 3.73 -0.63
C LEU A 73 3.12 4.40 -1.86
N SER A 74 4.37 4.14 -2.23
CA SER A 74 5.00 4.74 -3.41
C SER A 74 6.01 3.81 -4.05
N TYR A 75 6.35 4.09 -5.32
CA TYR A 75 7.42 3.40 -6.02
C TYR A 75 8.74 4.14 -5.84
N GLY A 76 9.74 3.52 -5.22
CA GLY A 76 11.05 4.14 -5.06
C GLY A 76 11.06 5.35 -4.11
N PRO A 77 12.20 6.07 -4.03
CA PRO A 77 12.47 7.00 -2.94
C PRO A 77 11.95 8.41 -3.21
N HIS A 78 10.63 8.57 -3.33
CA HIS A 78 9.99 9.88 -3.54
C HIS A 78 9.93 10.76 -2.28
N TYR A 79 9.97 10.17 -1.08
CA TYR A 79 9.76 10.87 0.19
C TYR A 79 10.98 10.82 1.11
N ARG A 80 12.09 11.46 0.70
CA ARG A 80 13.37 11.41 1.45
C ARG A 80 13.30 11.95 2.88
N GLU A 81 12.41 12.90 3.12
CA GLU A 81 12.21 13.54 4.43
C GLU A 81 11.30 12.71 5.37
N HIS A 82 10.71 11.61 4.88
CA HIS A 82 9.76 10.80 5.64
C HIS A 82 10.33 9.39 5.90
N PRO A 83 10.08 8.79 7.07
CA PRO A 83 10.41 7.40 7.32
C PRO A 83 9.77 6.51 6.26
N THR A 84 10.58 5.67 5.60
CA THR A 84 10.13 4.77 4.53
C THR A 84 10.60 3.35 4.81
N GLU A 85 9.74 2.37 4.56
CA GLU A 85 10.04 0.94 4.67
C GLU A 85 9.66 0.20 3.38
N ASP A 86 10.54 -0.70 2.94
CA ASP A 86 10.30 -1.55 1.77
C ASP A 86 9.33 -2.68 2.11
N ILE A 87 8.10 -2.62 1.60
CA ILE A 87 7.07 -3.64 1.88
C ILE A 87 6.91 -4.69 0.77
N ALA A 88 7.37 -4.37 -0.45
CA ALA A 88 7.30 -5.24 -1.62
C ALA A 88 8.28 -4.77 -2.70
N ARG A 89 8.70 -5.69 -3.56
CA ARG A 89 9.42 -5.37 -4.80
C ARG A 89 8.50 -5.60 -5.99
N ASP A 90 8.38 -4.58 -6.83
CA ASP A 90 7.66 -4.66 -8.10
C ASP A 90 8.63 -5.02 -9.24
N ALA A 91 8.10 -5.63 -10.30
CA ALA A 91 8.86 -6.00 -11.48
C ALA A 91 8.08 -5.65 -12.75
N VAL A 92 8.73 -4.91 -13.65
CA VAL A 92 8.17 -4.54 -14.95
C VAL A 92 8.73 -5.46 -16.02
N TYR A 93 7.86 -6.02 -16.84
CA TYR A 93 8.22 -6.89 -17.95
C TYR A 93 7.74 -6.28 -19.28
N PRO A 94 8.58 -6.23 -20.32
CA PRO A 94 8.12 -5.84 -21.64
C PRO A 94 7.15 -6.92 -22.18
N VAL A 95 5.97 -6.49 -22.59
CA VAL A 95 4.95 -7.36 -23.20
C VAL A 95 4.50 -6.79 -24.53
N CYS A 96 4.06 -7.66 -25.43
CA CYS A 96 3.49 -7.24 -26.70
C CYS A 96 2.35 -8.18 -27.12
N ALA A 97 1.49 -7.70 -28.01
CA ALA A 97 0.44 -8.54 -28.59
C ALA A 97 1.09 -9.74 -29.31
N PRO A 98 0.54 -10.97 -29.18
CA PRO A 98 1.14 -12.17 -29.79
C PRO A 98 1.40 -12.04 -31.29
N LYS A 99 0.52 -11.32 -32.01
CA LYS A 99 0.67 -11.03 -33.43
C LYS A 99 1.95 -10.22 -33.73
N LEU A 100 2.28 -9.24 -32.88
CA LEU A 100 3.49 -8.43 -33.02
C LEU A 100 4.76 -9.26 -32.76
N ALA A 101 4.74 -10.12 -31.74
CA ALA A 101 5.85 -11.03 -31.47
C ALA A 101 6.14 -11.97 -32.65
N GLY A 102 5.10 -12.47 -33.32
CA GLY A 102 5.24 -13.30 -34.52
C GLY A 102 5.88 -12.57 -35.70
N MET A 103 5.57 -11.29 -35.88
CA MET A 103 6.14 -10.46 -36.94
C MET A 103 7.63 -10.12 -36.69
N ILE A 104 8.01 -9.85 -35.42
CA ILE A 104 9.41 -9.57 -35.05
C ILE A 104 10.30 -10.81 -35.25
N LYS A 105 9.81 -12.01 -34.88
CA LYS A 105 10.57 -13.27 -35.07
C LYS A 105 10.82 -13.61 -36.54
N ALA A 106 9.96 -13.15 -37.45
CA ALA A 106 10.08 -13.43 -38.88
C ALA A 106 11.09 -12.51 -39.60
N GLY A 107 11.61 -11.46 -38.95
CA GLY A 107 12.44 -10.43 -39.62
C GLY A 107 13.61 -9.85 -38.83
N GLY A 108 14.01 -10.42 -37.68
CA GLY A 108 15.05 -9.83 -36.82
C GLY A 108 16.36 -10.64 -36.76
N GLU A 109 17.41 -10.16 -37.42
CA GLU A 109 18.79 -10.32 -36.94
C GLU A 109 18.93 -9.70 -35.53
N PRO A 110 19.81 -10.19 -34.65
CA PRO A 110 19.87 -9.73 -33.27
C PRO A 110 20.39 -8.29 -33.21
N LEU A 111 19.67 -7.41 -32.52
CA LEU A 111 20.19 -6.09 -32.14
C LEU A 111 21.29 -6.30 -31.10
N ALA A 112 22.53 -6.08 -31.52
CA ALA A 112 23.72 -6.21 -30.69
C ALA A 112 23.74 -5.14 -29.57
N GLY A 113 23.94 -5.63 -28.34
CA GLY A 113 24.76 -5.07 -27.26
C GLY A 113 24.58 -3.61 -26.86
#